data_AF-A0A8S3JJE1-F1
#
_entry.id   AF-A0A8S3JJE1-F1
#
_cell.length_a   1.000
_cell.length_b   1.000
_cell.length_c   1.000
_cell.angle_alpha   90.00
_cell.angle_beta   90.00
_cell.angle_gamma   90.00
#
_symmetry.space_group_name_H-M   'P 1'
#
loop_
_entity.id
_entity.type
_entity.pdbx_description
1 polymer ?
#
loop_
_entity_poly.entity_id
_entity_poly.type
_entity_poly.pdbx_seq_one_letter_code
_entity_poly.pdbx_strand_id
1 'polypeptide(L)'
;MAHKSPRYCLYREFVDAYMKGHPDMTRCTSHHSAQTEWNQIKKNEELVRKKITEYLDIWNKAGAQPVEQKKTTATNEKKVP
;
A
#
# COMPACT_ATOMS: atom_id res chain seq x y z
N MET A 1 -10.26 8.90 27.18
CA MET A 1 -9.52 8.35 26.03
C MET A 1 -10.34 8.64 24.79
N ALA A 2 -9.84 9.48 23.87
CA ALA A 2 -10.61 9.84 22.68
C ALA A 2 -10.81 8.61 21.78
N HIS A 3 -12.04 8.10 21.72
CA HIS A 3 -12.42 7.09 20.73
C HIS A 3 -12.28 7.74 19.34
N LYS A 4 -11.11 7.58 18.71
CA LYS A 4 -10.92 7.96 17.32
C LYS A 4 -11.85 7.07 16.50
N SER A 5 -12.80 7.67 15.81
CA SER A 5 -13.75 6.94 14.96
C SER A 5 -12.97 6.03 14.00
N PRO A 6 -13.41 4.79 13.75
CA PRO A 6 -12.70 3.84 12.89
C PRO A 6 -12.42 4.39 11.48
N ARG A 7 -13.26 5.30 10.98
CA ARG A 7 -13.03 6.05 9.74
C ARG A 7 -11.81 6.96 9.75
N TYR A 8 -11.45 7.53 10.90
CA TYR A 8 -10.26 8.39 11.01
C TYR A 8 -8.97 7.57 10.97
N CYS A 9 -8.99 6.33 11.45
CA CYS A 9 -7.86 5.41 11.32
C CYS A 9 -7.60 5.08 9.84
N LEU A 10 -8.64 4.67 9.11
CA LEU A 10 -8.55 4.38 7.68
C LEU A 10 -8.10 5.59 6.84
N TYR A 11 -8.57 6.79 7.19
CA TYR A 11 -8.12 8.02 6.52
C TYR A 11 -6.62 8.24 6.68
N ARG A 12 -6.10 8.07 7.91
CA ARG A 12 -4.67 8.24 8.17
C ARG A 12 -3.83 7.22 7.42
N GLU A 13 -4.25 5.96 7.42
CA GLU A 13 -3.55 4.89 6.68
C GLU A 13 -3.56 5.15 5.17
N PHE A 14 -4.69 5.63 4.65
CA PHE A 14 -4.82 6.02 3.25
C PHE A 14 -3.87 7.16 2.86
N VAL A 15 -3.82 8.24 3.64
CA VAL A 15 -2.93 9.37 3.36
C VAL A 15 -1.46 8.94 3.47
N ASP A 16 -1.11 8.15 4.47
CA ASP A 16 0.26 7.63 4.64
C ASP A 16 0.69 6.75 3.46
N ALA A 17 -0.18 5.81 3.06
CA ALA A 17 0.07 4.96 1.90
C ALA A 17 0.19 5.79 0.61
N TYR A 18 -0.72 6.74 0.37
CA TYR A 18 -0.68 7.63 -0.79
C TYR A 18 0.64 8.40 -0.87
N MET A 19 1.08 8.99 0.25
CA MET A 19 2.36 9.72 0.30
C MET A 19 3.56 8.81 0.02
N LYS A 20 3.52 7.56 0.48
CA LYS A 20 4.55 6.56 0.19
C LYS A 20 4.57 6.14 -1.27
N GLY A 21 3.40 6.00 -1.91
CA GLY A 21 3.26 5.68 -3.33
C GLY A 21 3.62 6.83 -4.28
N HIS A 22 3.66 8.06 -3.77
CA HIS A 22 3.96 9.28 -4.54
C HIS A 22 5.10 10.10 -3.90
N PRO A 23 6.33 9.55 -3.82
CA PRO A 23 7.46 10.25 -3.18
C PRO A 23 7.85 11.55 -3.90
N ASP A 24 7.55 11.68 -5.19
CA ASP A 24 7.84 12.87 -6.00
C ASP A 24 6.90 14.06 -5.74
N MET A 25 5.77 13.84 -5.07
CA MET A 25 4.84 14.93 -4.78
C MET A 25 5.21 15.66 -3.49
N THR A 26 5.12 16.98 -3.50
CA THR A 26 5.27 17.77 -2.28
C THR A 26 4.20 17.36 -1.24
N ARG A 27 4.53 17.50 0.05
CA ARG A 27 3.62 17.13 1.14
C ARG A 27 2.26 17.83 1.05
N CYS A 28 2.24 19.10 0.66
CA CYS A 28 1.02 19.89 0.52
C CYS A 28 0.14 19.37 -0.63
N THR A 29 0.74 19.10 -1.79
CA THR A 29 0.03 18.55 -2.96
C THR A 29 -0.48 17.14 -2.67
N SER A 30 0.36 16.28 -2.10
CA SER A 30 -0.01 14.90 -1.75
C SER A 30 -1.19 14.84 -0.80
N HIS A 31 -1.20 15.68 0.24
CA HIS A 31 -2.31 15.72 1.18
C HIS A 31 -3.62 16.18 0.51
N HIS A 32 -3.55 17.20 -0.35
CA HIS A 32 -4.73 17.68 -1.07
C HIS A 32 -5.29 16.63 -2.05
N SER A 33 -4.41 15.97 -2.80
CA SER A 33 -4.79 14.89 -3.72
C SER A 33 -5.36 13.68 -2.96
N ALA A 34 -4.72 13.25 -1.88
CA ALA A 34 -5.21 12.16 -1.04
C ALA A 34 -6.57 12.50 -0.42
N GLN A 35 -6.78 13.73 0.07
CA GLN A 35 -8.07 14.15 0.59
C GLN A 35 -9.16 14.17 -0.48
N THR A 36 -8.82 14.55 -1.71
CA THR A 36 -9.72 14.56 -2.86
C THR A 36 -10.14 13.14 -3.23
N GLU A 37 -9.18 12.23 -3.37
CA GLU A 37 -9.46 10.82 -3.68
C GLU A 37 -10.22 10.13 -2.55
N TRP A 38 -9.83 10.37 -1.30
CA TRP A 38 -10.56 9.91 -0.12
C TRP A 38 -12.03 10.33 -0.17
N ASN A 39 -12.34 11.58 -0.52
CA ASN A 39 -13.73 12.02 -0.61
C ASN A 39 -14.56 11.26 -1.64
N GLN A 40 -13.93 10.75 -2.70
CA GLN A 40 -14.58 9.92 -3.71
C GLN A 40 -14.83 8.49 -3.22
N ILE A 41 -13.87 7.91 -2.49
CA ILE A 41 -13.91 6.48 -2.14
C ILE A 41 -14.31 6.18 -0.68
N LYS A 42 -14.34 7.16 0.23
CA LYS A 42 -14.59 6.98 1.68
C LYS A 42 -15.91 6.31 2.05
N LYS A 43 -16.86 6.27 1.10
CA LYS A 43 -18.15 5.59 1.28
C LYS A 43 -18.02 4.06 1.08
N ASN A 44 -16.96 3.60 0.42
CA ASN A 44 -16.67 2.19 0.15
C ASN A 44 -15.36 1.79 0.83
N GLU A 45 -15.47 1.18 2.02
CA GLU A 45 -14.31 0.77 2.82
C GLU A 45 -13.44 -0.30 2.14
N GLU A 46 -14.03 -1.18 1.33
CA GLU A 46 -13.28 -2.19 0.57
C GLU A 46 -12.39 -1.52 -0.48
N LEU A 47 -12.93 -0.53 -1.20
CA LEU A 47 -12.18 0.24 -2.18
C LEU A 47 -11.05 1.04 -1.53
N VAL A 48 -11.29 1.63 -0.36
CA VAL A 48 -10.26 2.30 0.45
C VAL A 48 -9.12 1.34 0.78
N ARG A 49 -9.43 0.14 1.29
CA ARG A 49 -8.41 -0.86 1.65
C ARG A 49 -7.63 -1.35 0.42
N LYS A 50 -8.30 -1.55 -0.71
CA LYS A 50 -7.67 -1.92 -1.97
C LYS A 50 -6.67 -0.84 -2.42
N LYS A 51 -7.04 0.43 -2.34
CA LYS A 51 -6.16 1.55 -2.67
C LYS A 51 -4.97 1.70 -1.72
N ILE A 52 -5.18 1.52 -0.41
CA ILE A 52 -4.08 1.45 0.57
C ILE A 52 -3.07 0.38 0.16
N THR A 53 -3.56 -0.82 -0.17
CA THR A 53 -2.70 -1.95 -0.59
C THR A 53 -1.94 -1.63 -1.88
N GLU A 54 -2.60 -1.01 -2.86
CA GLU A 54 -1.98 -0.59 -4.13
C GLU A 54 -0.86 0.44 -3.92
N TYR A 55 -1.08 1.45 -3.08
CA TYR A 55 -0.04 2.46 -2.79
C TYR A 55 1.15 1.89 -2.00
N LEU A 56 0.87 0.99 -1.06
CA LEU A 56 1.92 0.27 -0.35
C LEU A 56 2.70 -0.68 -1.27
N ASP A 57 2.04 -1.33 -2.22
CA ASP A 57 2.70 -2.16 -3.23
C ASP A 57 3.61 -1.34 -4.15
N ILE A 58 3.17 -0.17 -4.60
CA ILE A 58 4.00 0.78 -5.37
C ILE A 58 5.23 1.18 -4.56
N TRP A 59 5.06 1.54 -3.29
CA TRP A 59 6.17 1.88 -2.42
C TRP A 59 7.14 0.71 -2.19
N ASN A 60 6.60 -0.49 -1.96
CA ASN A 60 7.40 -1.70 -1.82
C ASN A 60 8.17 -2.01 -3.10
N LYS A 61 7.58 -1.86 -4.29
CA LYS A 61 8.25 -2.04 -5.58
C LYS A 61 9.30 -0.96 -5.86
N ALA A 62 9.06 0.27 -5.40
CA ALA A 62 10.03 1.36 -5.52
C ALA A 62 11.24 1.18 -4.58
N GLY A 63 11.03 0.57 -3.40
CA GLY A 63 12.11 0.22 -2.46
C GLY A 63 12.76 -1.14 -2.70
N ALA A 64 12.03 -2.09 -3.30
CA ALA A 64 12.54 -3.37 -3.74
C ALA A 64 13.26 -3.17 -5.07
N GLN A 65 14.56 -2.93 -5.00
CA GLN A 65 15.45 -3.40 -6.07
C GLN A 65 15.05 -4.85 -6.42
N PRO A 66 15.07 -5.25 -7.71
CA PRO A 66 14.52 -6.53 -8.14
C PRO A 66 15.29 -7.64 -7.42
N VAL A 67 14.71 -8.17 -6.34
CA VAL A 67 15.08 -9.48 -5.84
C VAL A 67 14.59 -10.42 -6.92
N GLU A 68 15.55 -10.79 -7.77
CA GLU A 68 15.46 -11.90 -8.69
C GLU A 68 14.57 -12.98 -8.09
N GLN A 69 13.59 -13.36 -8.89
CA GLN A 69 12.72 -14.50 -8.68
C GLN A 69 13.56 -15.70 -8.25
N LYS A 70 13.75 -15.92 -6.95
CA LYS A 70 14.04 -17.25 -6.41
C LYS A 70 12.73 -18.01 -6.42
N LYS A 71 12.32 -18.32 -7.65
CA LYS A 71 11.31 -19.32 -7.99
C LYS A 71 11.79 -20.61 -7.32
N THR A 72 11.08 -20.99 -6.28
CA THR A 72 11.08 -22.32 -5.71
C THR A 72 10.88 -23.34 -6.84
N THR A 73 11.93 -24.04 -7.23
CA THR A 73 11.82 -25.40 -7.77
C THR A 73 12.32 -26.35 -6.70
N ALA A 74 11.39 -26.77 -5.85
CA ALA A 74 11.48 -28.06 -5.22
C ALA A 74 11.36 -29.14 -6.31
N THR A 75 12.41 -29.90 -6.55
CA THR A 75 12.27 -31.29 -7.01
C THR A 75 13.19 -32.14 -6.15
N ASN A 76 12.52 -32.89 -5.31
CA ASN A 76 13.01 -33.97 -4.48
C ASN A 76 13.34 -35.17 -5.37
N GLU A 77 14.61 -35.52 -5.55
CA GLU A 77 15.01 -36.86 -6.01
C GLU A 77 16.13 -37.41 -5.13
N LYS A 78 15.71 -38.11 -4.08
CA LYS A 78 16.48 -39.21 -3.51
C LYS A 78 16.58 -40.32 -4.56
N LYS A 79 17.80 -40.84 -4.76
CA LYS A 79 18.21 -42.25 -4.57
C LYS A 79 19.13 -42.78 -5.69
N VAL A 80 20.41 -42.79 -5.36
CA VAL A 80 21.48 -43.81 -5.56
C VAL A 80 20.99 -45.12 -6.22
N PRO A 81 21.72 -45.66 -7.22
CA PRO A 81 22.87 -46.56 -6.96
C PRO A 81 24.24 -45.99 -7.32
#